data_AF-A0A519KZF9-F1
#
_entry.id   AF-A0A519KZF9-F1
#
_cell.length_a   1.000
_cell.length_b   1.000
_cell.length_c   1.000
_cell.angle_alpha   90.00
_cell.angle_beta   90.00
_cell.angle_gamma   90.00
#
_symmetry.space_group_name_H-M   'P 1'
#
loop_
_entity.id
_entity.type
_entity.pdbx_description
1 polymer ?
#
loop_
_entity_poly.entity_id
_entity_poly.type
_entity_poly.pdbx_seq_one_letter_code
_entity_poly.pdbx_strand_id
1 'polypeptide(L)'
;DLSQRALEKARTGAYTGFEIQRGLKAETMLRWFEQTDEAWIAKPQLRAAVHFARANLLDAPTDDTRFDVIFCRNVLDDVDPAKRTQVLDNLERRLVDDGVLFLGPDERIDGDSVSFRAVAGRRGLFVKAPSAIRRAA
;
A
#
# COMPACT_ATOMS: atom_id res chain seq x y z
N ASP A 1 -2.57 -2.91 -8.15
CA ASP A 1 -1.30 -2.96 -8.90
C ASP A 1 -1.58 -2.77 -10.39
N LEU A 2 -0.60 -2.28 -11.16
CA LEU A 2 -0.70 -2.16 -12.61
C LEU A 2 -0.30 -3.47 -13.33
N SER A 3 0.62 -4.23 -12.75
CA SER A 3 1.17 -5.46 -13.30
C SER A 3 0.19 -6.63 -13.14
N GLN A 4 -0.42 -7.04 -14.26
CA GLN A 4 -1.33 -8.18 -14.28
C GLN A 4 -0.63 -9.49 -13.84
N ARG A 5 0.61 -9.71 -14.28
CA ARG A 5 1.41 -10.88 -13.89
C ARG A 5 1.64 -10.94 -12.37
N ALA A 6 1.94 -9.80 -11.73
CA ALA A 6 2.12 -9.74 -10.29
C ALA A 6 0.82 -10.06 -9.54
N LEU A 7 -0.32 -9.53 -10.00
CA LEU A 7 -1.64 -9.81 -9.44
C LEU A 7 -2.03 -11.28 -9.58
N GLU A 8 -1.78 -11.90 -10.73
CA GLU A 8 -2.03 -13.32 -10.95
C GLU A 8 -1.22 -14.19 -9.99
N LYS A 9 0.08 -13.90 -9.84
CA LYS A 9 0.93 -14.57 -8.83
C LYS A 9 0.39 -14.36 -7.41
N ALA A 10 0.00 -13.14 -7.04
CA ALA A 10 -0.49 -12.86 -5.70
C ALA A 10 -1.80 -13.61 -5.37
N ARG A 11 -2.70 -13.77 -6.35
CA ARG A 11 -3.98 -14.49 -6.19
C ARG A 11 -3.82 -15.99 -5.95
N THR A 12 -2.73 -16.61 -6.43
CA THR A 12 -2.45 -18.02 -6.11
C THR A 12 -2.14 -18.19 -4.63
N GLY A 13 -1.56 -17.16 -4.00
CA GLY A 13 -1.07 -17.23 -2.63
C GLY A 13 0.11 -18.20 -2.48
N ALA A 14 0.77 -18.57 -3.59
CA ALA A 14 1.86 -19.51 -3.62
C ALA A 14 3.22 -18.79 -3.59
N TYR A 15 4.07 -19.20 -2.66
CA TYR A 15 5.40 -18.64 -2.46
C TYR A 15 6.44 -19.75 -2.35
N THR A 16 7.63 -19.50 -2.86
CA THR A 16 8.77 -20.41 -2.68
C THR A 16 9.23 -20.42 -1.21
N GLY A 17 9.96 -21.47 -0.81
CA GLY A 17 10.57 -21.53 0.53
C GLY A 17 11.46 -20.32 0.85
N PHE A 18 12.17 -19.80 -0.15
CA PHE A 18 13.01 -18.62 0.01
C PHE A 18 12.20 -17.32 0.19
N GLU A 19 11.08 -17.17 -0.50
CA GLU A 19 10.21 -15.98 -0.37
C GLU A 19 9.54 -15.94 0.99
N ILE A 20 9.00 -17.07 1.47
CA ILE A 20 8.23 -17.11 2.72
C ILE A 20 9.09 -16.95 3.98
N GLN A 21 10.38 -17.30 3.91
CA GLN A 21 11.31 -17.16 5.04
C GLN A 21 11.78 -15.73 5.29
N ARG A 22 11.46 -14.78 4.40
CA ARG A 22 11.88 -13.38 4.54
C ARG A 22 10.96 -12.63 5.51
N GLY A 23 11.41 -12.49 6.75
CA GLY A 23 10.79 -11.62 7.76
C GLY A 23 9.58 -12.22 8.49
N LEU A 24 9.18 -13.46 8.17
CA LEU A 24 8.15 -14.19 8.91
C LEU A 24 8.76 -15.09 9.99
N LYS A 25 8.17 -15.06 11.19
CA LYS A 25 8.46 -16.06 12.22
C LYS A 25 7.89 -17.41 11.80
N ALA A 26 8.57 -18.50 12.18
CA ALA A 26 8.14 -19.87 11.86
C ALA A 26 6.69 -20.16 12.32
N GLU A 27 6.30 -19.67 13.51
CA GLU A 27 4.93 -19.84 14.01
C GLU A 27 3.89 -19.16 13.10
N THR A 28 4.15 -17.94 12.62
CA THR A 28 3.27 -17.22 11.71
C THR A 28 3.14 -17.97 10.38
N MET A 29 4.24 -18.49 9.86
CA MET A 29 4.27 -19.29 8.63
C MET A 29 3.38 -20.53 8.77
N LEU A 30 3.60 -21.36 9.80
CA LEU A 30 2.82 -22.58 10.03
C LEU A 30 1.33 -22.30 10.33
N ARG A 31 1.03 -21.15 10.94
CA ARG A 31 -0.35 -20.74 11.22
C ARG A 31 -1.11 -20.43 9.93
N TRP A 32 -0.51 -19.70 8.99
CA TRP A 32 -1.22 -19.11 7.85
C TRP A 32 -0.95 -19.76 6.49
N PHE A 33 0.04 -20.63 6.40
CA PHE A 33 0.43 -21.30 5.17
C PHE A 33 0.46 -22.81 5.35
N GLU A 34 0.31 -23.52 4.23
CA GLU A 34 0.46 -24.97 4.11
C GLU A 34 1.60 -25.25 3.14
N GLN A 35 2.48 -26.16 3.52
CA GLN A 35 3.59 -26.60 2.67
C GLN A 35 3.08 -27.67 1.70
N THR A 36 3.38 -27.51 0.42
CA THR A 36 3.29 -28.53 -0.62
C THR A 36 4.69 -28.92 -1.08
N ASP A 37 4.80 -29.88 -2.00
CA ASP A 37 6.10 -30.34 -2.51
C ASP A 37 6.89 -29.22 -3.21
N GLU A 38 6.20 -28.23 -3.79
CA GLU A 38 6.81 -27.19 -4.62
C GLU A 38 6.71 -25.77 -4.03
N ALA A 39 5.81 -25.53 -3.08
CA ALA A 39 5.51 -24.18 -2.60
C ALA A 39 4.93 -24.15 -1.19
N TRP A 40 4.81 -22.93 -0.66
CA TRP A 40 4.01 -22.60 0.50
C TRP A 40 2.77 -21.85 0.04
N ILE A 41 1.60 -22.39 0.35
CA ILE A 41 0.31 -21.87 -0.11
C ILE A 41 -0.41 -21.20 1.07
N ALA A 42 -0.85 -19.97 0.89
CA ALA A 42 -1.68 -19.27 1.86
C ALA A 42 -2.99 -20.03 2.09
N LYS A 43 -3.33 -20.29 3.36
CA LYS A 43 -4.57 -20.98 3.74
C LYS A 43 -5.81 -20.22 3.23
N PRO A 44 -6.92 -20.90 2.93
CA PRO A 44 -8.13 -20.27 2.37
C PRO A 44 -8.64 -19.07 3.17
N GLN A 45 -8.58 -19.15 4.51
CA GLN A 45 -8.97 -18.07 5.42
C GLN A 45 -8.18 -16.76 5.22
N LEU A 46 -6.87 -16.85 4.94
CA LEU A 46 -6.04 -15.67 4.66
C LEU A 46 -6.37 -15.11 3.28
N ARG A 47 -6.54 -15.99 2.28
CA ARG A 47 -6.87 -15.59 0.91
C ARG A 47 -8.23 -14.92 0.83
N ALA A 48 -9.21 -15.38 1.61
CA ALA A 48 -10.54 -14.80 1.67
C ALA A 48 -10.56 -13.39 2.28
N ALA A 49 -9.57 -13.03 3.10
CA ALA A 49 -9.46 -11.71 3.71
C ALA A 49 -8.83 -10.65 2.78
N VAL A 50 -8.37 -11.04 1.58
CA VAL A 50 -7.61 -10.16 0.68
C VAL A 50 -8.25 -10.10 -0.70
N HIS A 51 -8.54 -8.89 -1.18
CA HIS A 51 -9.02 -8.65 -2.53
C HIS A 51 -7.91 -8.05 -3.41
N PHE A 52 -7.68 -8.66 -4.58
CA PHE A 52 -6.67 -8.18 -5.54
C PHE A 52 -7.34 -7.56 -6.77
N ALA A 53 -7.14 -6.25 -6.94
CA ALA A 53 -7.62 -5.49 -8.08
C ALA A 53 -6.47 -4.90 -8.92
N ARG A 54 -6.70 -4.83 -10.24
CA ARG A 54 -5.85 -4.03 -11.13
C ARG A 54 -6.27 -2.57 -11.00
N ALA A 55 -5.31 -1.70 -10.74
CA ALA A 55 -5.55 -0.28 -10.57
C ALA A 55 -4.28 0.50 -10.93
N ASN A 56 -4.45 1.63 -11.62
CA ASN A 56 -3.42 2.62 -11.83
C ASN A 56 -3.65 3.77 -10.82
N LEU A 57 -2.62 4.15 -10.08
CA LEU A 57 -2.73 5.18 -9.04
C LEU A 57 -2.98 6.59 -9.60
N LEU A 58 -2.77 6.80 -10.91
CA LEU A 58 -3.07 8.06 -11.58
C LEU A 58 -4.56 8.21 -11.91
N ASP A 59 -5.28 7.09 -12.01
CA ASP A 59 -6.70 7.12 -12.33
C ASP A 59 -7.48 7.64 -11.11
N ALA A 60 -8.38 8.58 -11.35
CA ALA A 60 -9.24 9.10 -10.29
C ALA A 60 -10.07 7.96 -9.68
N PRO A 61 -10.30 7.96 -8.35
CA PRO A 61 -11.23 7.02 -7.72
C PRO A 61 -12.60 7.06 -8.40
N THR A 62 -13.13 5.89 -8.78
CA THR A 62 -14.43 5.75 -9.44
C THR A 62 -15.57 5.46 -8.46
N ASP A 63 -15.23 5.27 -7.18
CA ASP A 63 -16.14 4.90 -6.10
C ASP A 63 -15.83 5.68 -4.82
N ASP A 64 -16.77 5.66 -3.87
CA ASP A 64 -16.64 6.36 -2.59
C ASP A 64 -15.96 5.54 -1.50
N THR A 65 -15.37 4.39 -1.85
CA THR A 65 -14.64 3.55 -0.90
C THR A 65 -13.49 4.31 -0.25
N ARG A 66 -13.47 4.30 1.09
CA ARG A 66 -12.42 4.91 1.93
C ARG A 66 -11.71 3.83 2.75
N PHE A 67 -10.47 4.09 3.13
CA PHE A 67 -9.62 3.20 3.93
C PHE A 67 -9.16 3.89 5.22
N ASP A 68 -9.09 3.12 6.30
CA ASP A 68 -8.46 3.55 7.56
C ASP A 68 -6.93 3.64 7.45
N VAL A 69 -6.35 2.71 6.69
CA VAL A 69 -4.91 2.59 6.49
C VAL A 69 -4.62 2.33 5.02
N ILE A 70 -3.71 3.13 4.45
CA ILE A 70 -3.17 2.93 3.10
C ILE A 70 -1.68 2.62 3.21
N PHE A 71 -1.23 1.54 2.56
CA PHE A 71 0.20 1.27 2.33
C PHE A 71 0.53 1.54 0.86
N CYS A 72 1.40 2.51 0.60
CA CYS A 72 1.92 2.84 -0.72
C CYS A 72 3.44 2.95 -0.62
N ARG A 73 4.12 1.80 -0.54
CA ARG A 73 5.56 1.73 -0.22
C ARG A 73 6.36 1.33 -1.45
N ASN A 74 7.47 2.04 -1.69
CA ASN A 74 8.41 1.79 -2.78
C ASN A 74 7.75 1.86 -4.16
N VAL A 75 6.88 2.86 -4.35
CA VAL A 75 6.13 3.11 -5.59
C VAL A 75 6.38 4.52 -6.11
N LEU A 76 6.54 5.52 -5.23
CA LEU A 76 6.61 6.93 -5.59
C LEU A 76 8.00 7.37 -6.08
N ASP A 77 9.05 6.61 -5.75
CA ASP A 77 10.44 6.91 -6.15
C ASP A 77 10.60 6.93 -7.68
N ASP A 78 9.89 6.04 -8.39
CA ASP A 78 9.94 5.92 -9.84
C ASP A 78 8.89 6.78 -10.58
N VAL A 79 8.09 7.57 -9.84
CA VAL A 79 7.02 8.41 -10.41
C VAL A 79 7.54 9.82 -10.64
N ASP A 80 7.30 10.36 -11.84
CA ASP A 80 7.62 11.76 -12.18
C ASP A 80 7.02 12.73 -11.14
N PRO A 81 7.74 13.79 -10.73
CA PRO A 81 7.27 14.71 -9.69
C PRO A 81 5.84 15.24 -9.91
N ALA A 82 5.52 15.69 -11.14
CA ALA A 82 4.18 16.19 -11.47
C ALA A 82 3.07 15.14 -11.32
N LYS A 83 3.39 13.86 -11.55
CA LYS A 83 2.46 12.74 -11.38
C LYS A 83 2.35 12.30 -9.92
N ARG A 84 3.40 12.52 -9.12
CA ARG A 84 3.41 12.18 -7.69
C ARG A 84 2.35 12.96 -6.93
N THR A 85 2.21 14.26 -7.20
CA THR A 85 1.10 15.10 -6.68
C THR A 85 -0.25 14.45 -6.94
N GLN A 86 -0.52 14.07 -8.20
CA GLN A 86 -1.79 13.46 -8.58
C GLN A 86 -2.04 12.13 -7.86
N VAL A 87 -1.02 11.28 -7.73
CA VAL A 87 -1.12 10.04 -6.96
C VAL A 87 -1.48 10.34 -5.51
N LEU A 88 -0.79 11.29 -4.88
CA LEU A 88 -1.04 11.65 -3.48
C LEU A 88 -2.46 12.21 -3.28
N ASP A 89 -2.95 13.04 -4.18
CA ASP A 89 -4.33 13.57 -4.10
C ASP A 89 -5.37 12.46 -4.29
N ASN A 90 -5.11 11.49 -5.18
CA ASN A 90 -5.95 10.30 -5.32
C ASN A 90 -5.97 9.45 -4.05
N LEU A 91 -4.83 9.28 -3.38
CA LEU A 91 -4.72 8.56 -2.11
C LEU A 91 -5.42 9.31 -0.97
N GLU A 92 -5.30 10.64 -0.89
CA GLU A 92 -5.97 11.46 0.12
C GLU A 92 -7.49 11.31 0.02
N ARG A 93 -8.03 11.33 -1.21
CA ARG A 93 -9.46 11.11 -1.45
C ARG A 93 -9.94 9.73 -1.00
N ARG A 94 -9.08 8.71 -1.02
CA ARG A 94 -9.41 7.35 -0.55
C ARG A 94 -9.11 7.12 0.92
N LEU A 95 -8.52 8.08 1.64
CA LEU A 95 -8.24 7.95 3.08
C LEU A 95 -9.36 8.59 3.89
N VAL A 96 -9.76 7.96 5.00
CA VAL A 96 -10.61 8.62 6.01
C VAL A 96 -9.86 9.77 6.69
N ASP A 97 -10.57 10.67 7.35
CA ASP A 97 -9.97 11.91 7.85
C ASP A 97 -8.97 11.71 8.99
N ASP A 98 -9.17 10.68 9.82
CA ASP A 98 -8.26 10.23 10.89
C ASP A 98 -7.37 9.05 10.46
N GLY A 99 -7.38 8.71 9.17
CA GLY A 99 -6.62 7.60 8.62
C GLY A 99 -5.14 7.89 8.48
N VAL A 100 -4.37 6.84 8.19
CA VAL A 100 -2.92 6.91 8.04
C VAL A 100 -2.43 6.36 6.69
N LEU A 101 -1.41 7.02 6.14
CA LEU A 101 -0.68 6.60 4.95
C LEU A 101 0.73 6.16 5.36
N PHE A 102 1.12 4.95 4.95
CA PHE A 102 2.47 4.44 5.08
C PHE A 102 3.20 4.47 3.73
N LEU A 103 4.29 5.22 3.68
CA LEU A 103 5.26 5.18 2.59
C LEU A 103 6.50 4.37 2.97
N GLY A 104 7.34 4.09 1.97
CA GLY A 104 8.68 3.57 2.15
C GLY A 104 9.53 4.49 3.03
N PRO A 105 10.57 3.95 3.69
CA PRO A 105 11.38 4.73 4.64
C PRO A 105 12.08 5.92 3.99
N ASP A 106 12.45 5.81 2.72
CA ASP A 106 13.18 6.83 1.97
C ASP A 106 12.27 7.69 1.07
N GLU A 107 11.00 7.33 0.93
CA GLU A 107 10.02 8.09 0.14
C GLU A 107 9.58 9.35 0.88
N ARG A 108 9.63 10.48 0.18
CA ARG A 108 9.28 11.80 0.71
C ARG A 108 8.15 12.43 -0.10
N ILE A 109 7.34 13.26 0.57
CA ILE A 109 6.24 14.03 -0.03
C ILE A 109 6.60 15.52 -0.15
N ASP A 110 7.75 15.93 0.42
CA ASP A 110 8.10 17.34 0.58
C ASP A 110 8.18 18.05 -0.77
N GLY A 111 7.30 19.05 -0.97
CA GLY A 111 7.24 19.84 -2.20
C GLY A 111 6.33 19.28 -3.30
N ASP A 112 5.87 18.03 -3.18
CA ASP A 112 5.02 17.39 -4.20
C ASP A 112 3.52 17.56 -3.92
N SER A 113 3.10 17.65 -2.66
CA SER A 113 1.68 17.86 -2.32
C SER A 113 1.51 18.45 -0.92
N VAL A 114 0.44 19.22 -0.72
CA VAL A 114 0.01 19.73 0.59
C VAL A 114 -1.01 18.81 1.28
N SER A 115 -1.36 17.68 0.65
CA SER A 115 -2.43 16.78 1.11
C SER A 115 -2.06 15.97 2.36
N PHE A 116 -0.77 15.75 2.60
CA PHE A 116 -0.27 14.93 3.71
C PHE A 116 0.81 15.67 4.52
N ARG A 117 0.90 15.30 5.80
CA ARG A 117 2.00 15.70 6.69
C ARG A 117 2.64 14.48 7.33
N ALA A 118 3.95 14.51 7.52
CA ALA A 118 4.67 13.48 8.26
C ALA A 118 4.28 13.50 9.75
N VAL A 119 4.25 12.32 10.37
CA VAL A 119 4.09 12.18 11.82
C VAL A 119 5.47 12.24 12.49
N ALA A 120 5.66 13.20 13.37
CA ALA A 120 6.94 13.41 14.06
C ALA A 120 7.40 12.15 14.80
N GLY A 121 8.68 11.79 14.63
CA GLY A 121 9.28 10.60 15.23
C GLY A 121 8.82 9.26 14.62
N ARG A 122 7.98 9.26 13.58
CA ARG A 122 7.47 8.05 12.92
C ARG A 122 7.79 8.10 11.42
N ARG A 123 8.99 7.64 11.07
CA ARG A 123 9.48 7.61 9.68
C ARG A 123 8.53 6.80 8.78
N GLY A 124 8.19 7.36 7.62
CA GLY A 124 7.29 6.73 6.65
C GLY A 124 5.80 6.80 7.01
N LEU A 125 5.42 7.39 8.15
CA LEU A 125 4.03 7.55 8.57
C LEU A 125 3.52 8.96 8.27
N PHE A 126 2.39 9.05 7.58
CA PHE A 126 1.75 10.29 7.18
C PHE A 126 0.27 10.27 7.55
N VAL A 127 -0.27 11.47 7.79
CA VAL A 127 -1.71 11.71 8.01
C VAL A 127 -2.15 12.87 7.14
N LYS A 128 -3.46 13.01 6.91
CA LYS A 128 -3.99 14.14 6.16
C LYS A 128 -3.54 15.47 6.77
N ALA A 129 -3.20 16.42 5.90
CA ALA A 129 -2.92 17.78 6.32
C ALA A 129 -4.23 18.47 6.79
N PRO A 130 -4.18 19.32 7.83
CA PRO A 130 -5.32 20.12 8.25
C PRO A 130 -5.95 20.89 7.09
N SER A 131 -7.28 20.98 7.07
CA SER A 131 -8.03 21.69 6.02
C SER A 131 -7.62 23.16 5.86
N ALA A 132 -7.15 23.81 6.93
CA ALA A 132 -6.64 25.18 6.88
C ALA A 132 -5.40 25.35 6.00
N ILE A 133 -4.51 24.35 5.98
CA ILE A 133 -3.29 24.36 5.16
C ILE A 133 -3.64 24.11 3.68
N ARG A 134 -4.65 23.27 3.43
CA ARG A 134 -5.12 22.95 2.07
C ARG A 134 -5.84 24.09 1.34
N ARG A 135 -6.37 25.09 2.06
CA ARG A 135 -7.09 26.24 1.46
C ARG A 135 -6.17 27.42 1.11
N ALA A 136 -4.93 27.41 1.61
CA ALA A 136 -3.98 28.51 1.45
C ALA A 136 -2.96 28.28 0.31
N ALA A 137 -2.93 27.07 -0.25
CA ALA A 137 -2.16 26.68 -1.43
C ALA A 137 -3.09 26.57 -2.65
#